data_AF-A0A956QFQ5-F1
#
_entry.id   AF-A0A956QFQ5-F1
#
_cell.length_a   1.000
_cell.length_b   1.000
_cell.length_c   1.000
_cell.angle_alpha   90.00
_cell.angle_beta   90.00
_cell.angle_gamma   90.00
#
_symmetry.space_group_name_H-M   'P 1'
#
loop_
_entity.id
_entity.type
_entity.pdbx_description
1 polymer ?
#
loop_
_entity_poly.entity_id
_entity_poly.type
_entity_poly.pdbx_seq_one_letter_code
_entity_poly.pdbx_strand_id
1 'polypeptide(L)'
;MLLIGLAGVVAASRATRPLPGRAASLLRVLVPSWRFFEDVCEQPSLYIRNGDSPTRMGPWRECLPLASPQVLDLLSNPEGNLALACNGVLQQLLADSAWMSADQLHQSVSYRLTRQLVIYFQRPDGYFQFKLCAALPGEAPEDVVISSVHLA
;
A
#
# COMPACT_ATOMS: atom_id res chain seq x y z
N MET A 1 15.41 9.77 27.02
CA MET A 1 16.70 9.83 26.28
C MET A 1 16.46 9.98 24.77
N LEU A 2 15.64 10.95 24.35
CA LEU A 2 15.24 11.14 22.94
C LEU A 2 15.72 12.48 22.35
N LEU A 3 16.26 13.37 23.19
CA LEU A 3 16.68 14.73 22.82
C LEU A 3 18.13 14.82 22.33
N ILE A 4 18.98 13.81 22.61
CA ILE A 4 20.41 13.86 22.25
C ILE A 4 20.61 13.51 20.76
N GLY A 5 19.72 12.70 20.17
CA GLY A 5 19.77 12.36 18.74
C GLY A 5 19.38 13.52 17.81
N LEU A 6 18.39 14.33 18.21
CA LEU A 6 17.86 15.41 17.37
C LEU A 6 18.84 16.60 17.25
N ALA A 7 19.54 16.92 18.34
CA ALA A 7 20.52 18.01 18.35
C ALA A 7 21.74 17.73 17.47
N GLY A 8 22.16 16.46 17.35
CA GLY A 8 23.27 16.07 16.48
C GLY A 8 22.98 16.28 14.99
N VAL A 9 21.74 16.03 14.56
CA VAL A 9 21.31 16.17 13.16
C VAL A 9 21.13 17.64 12.77
N VAL A 10 20.60 18.48 13.67
CA VAL A 10 20.43 19.93 13.43
C VAL A 10 21.77 20.67 13.47
N ALA A 11 22.74 20.22 14.25
CA ALA A 11 24.09 20.81 14.25
C ALA A 11 24.87 20.48 12.96
N ALA A 12 24.65 19.31 12.37
CA ALA A 12 25.32 18.89 11.14
C ALA A 12 24.79 19.59 9.87
N SER A 13 23.58 20.15 9.90
CA SER A 13 22.98 20.83 8.74
C SER A 13 23.42 22.29 8.56
N ARG A 14 24.12 22.88 9.54
CA ARG A 14 24.61 24.28 9.49
C ARG A 14 26.11 24.44 9.20
N ALA A 15 26.84 23.36 8.96
CA ALA A 15 28.26 23.41 8.62
C ALA A 15 28.51 22.82 7.23
N THR A 16 28.22 23.59 6.18
CA THR A 16 28.73 23.29 4.83
C THR A 16 30.21 23.64 4.76
N ARG A 17 31.05 22.91 5.50
CA ARG A 17 32.47 22.81 5.17
C ARG A 17 32.63 21.64 4.21
N PRO A 18 33.38 21.79 3.09
CA PRO A 18 33.71 20.65 2.25
C PRO A 18 34.52 19.67 3.09
N LEU A 19 33.92 18.54 3.48
CA LEU A 19 34.62 17.45 4.17
C LEU A 19 35.65 16.88 3.18
N PRO A 20 36.96 16.97 3.45
CA PRO A 20 37.96 16.45 2.55
C PRO A 20 38.07 14.94 2.79
N GLY A 21 37.40 14.14 1.96
CA GLY A 21 37.59 12.69 1.98
C GLY A 21 36.54 11.91 1.21
N ARG A 22 37.00 10.98 0.36
CA ARG A 22 36.15 10.01 -0.35
C ARG A 22 35.20 9.24 0.58
N ALA A 23 35.63 8.96 1.82
CA ALA A 23 34.83 8.25 2.82
C ALA A 23 33.63 9.05 3.33
N ALA A 24 33.76 10.37 3.52
CA ALA A 24 32.66 11.23 3.96
C ALA A 24 31.58 11.40 2.87
N SER A 25 31.97 11.30 1.59
CA SER A 25 31.02 11.25 0.48
C SER A 25 30.21 9.96 0.44
N LEU A 26 30.76 8.83 0.91
CA LEU A 26 30.02 7.56 0.99
C LEU A 26 28.94 7.62 2.08
N LEU A 27 29.18 8.35 3.17
CA LEU A 27 28.20 8.55 4.23
C LEU A 27 26.98 9.39 3.81
N ARG A 28 27.04 10.15 2.69
CA ARG A 28 25.86 10.83 2.14
C ARG A 28 24.79 9.85 1.66
N VAL A 29 25.13 8.61 1.30
CA VAL A 29 24.14 7.58 0.94
C VAL A 29 23.30 7.16 2.15
N LEU A 30 23.83 7.31 3.37
CA LEU A 30 23.11 7.00 4.61
C LEU A 30 22.19 8.14 5.06
N VAL A 31 22.28 9.32 4.43
CA VAL A 31 21.34 10.41 4.66
C VAL A 31 20.24 10.26 3.63
N PRO A 32 19.04 9.75 3.99
CA PRO A 32 17.96 9.57 3.05
C PRO A 32 17.67 10.90 2.36
N SER A 33 17.50 10.88 1.03
CA SER A 33 17.06 12.05 0.29
C SER A 33 15.63 12.35 0.71
N TRP A 34 15.45 13.19 1.74
CA TRP A 34 14.16 13.66 2.22
C TRP A 34 13.51 14.63 1.22
N ARG A 35 13.16 14.13 0.03
CA ARG A 35 12.09 14.71 -0.78
C ARG A 35 10.77 14.16 -0.27
N PHE A 36 10.30 14.71 0.85
CA PHE A 36 8.92 14.52 1.34
C PHE A 36 7.95 15.42 0.56
N PHE A 37 7.90 15.24 -0.75
CA PHE A 37 6.78 15.74 -1.54
C PHE A 37 6.12 14.52 -2.18
N GLU A 38 5.55 13.66 -1.33
CA GLU A 38 4.44 12.85 -1.79
C GLU A 38 3.23 13.78 -1.74
N ASP A 39 2.64 14.05 -2.89
CA ASP A 39 1.35 14.70 -2.97
C ASP A 39 0.35 13.90 -2.12
N VAL A 40 -0.61 14.60 -1.51
CA VAL A 40 -1.68 13.94 -0.75
C VAL A 40 -2.55 13.18 -1.76
N CYS A 41 -2.27 11.89 -1.90
CA CYS A 41 -2.96 11.00 -2.82
C CYS A 41 -4.00 10.15 -2.07
N GLU A 42 -5.02 9.73 -2.81
CA GLU A 42 -5.97 8.73 -2.33
C GLU A 42 -5.25 7.42 -1.97
N GLN A 43 -5.57 6.88 -0.80
CA GLN A 43 -5.08 5.60 -0.34
C GLN A 43 -6.11 4.51 -0.62
N PRO A 44 -5.80 3.55 -1.50
CA PRO A 44 -6.73 2.46 -1.79
C PRO A 44 -6.79 1.47 -0.62
N SER A 45 -7.99 1.02 -0.28
CA SER A 45 -8.25 -0.04 0.70
C SER A 45 -9.05 -1.16 0.05
N LEU A 46 -8.65 -2.40 0.29
CA LEU A 46 -9.29 -3.58 -0.29
C LEU A 46 -10.11 -4.31 0.77
N TYR A 47 -11.39 -4.54 0.48
CA TYR A 47 -12.31 -5.30 1.33
C TYR A 47 -12.81 -6.55 0.61
N ILE A 48 -13.09 -7.60 1.38
CA ILE A 48 -13.71 -8.85 0.94
C ILE A 48 -14.98 -9.12 1.73
N ARG A 49 -15.94 -9.79 1.12
CA ARG A 49 -17.00 -10.54 1.81
C ARG A 49 -17.17 -11.91 1.19
N ASN A 50 -17.51 -12.89 2.02
CA ASN A 50 -17.72 -14.29 1.63
C ASN A 50 -19.19 -14.68 1.82
N GLY A 51 -19.66 -15.69 1.10
CA GLY A 51 -21.04 -16.18 1.20
C GLY A 51 -21.21 -17.59 0.67
N ASP A 52 -22.24 -18.27 1.16
CA ASP A 52 -22.60 -19.63 0.72
C ASP A 52 -23.28 -19.62 -0.66
N SER A 53 -23.82 -18.48 -1.09
CA SER A 53 -24.43 -18.28 -2.40
C SER A 53 -24.26 -16.83 -2.88
N PRO A 54 -24.41 -16.56 -4.19
CA PRO A 54 -24.36 -15.19 -4.72
C PRO A 54 -25.37 -14.22 -4.11
N THR A 55 -26.44 -14.75 -3.52
CA THR A 55 -27.53 -13.98 -2.90
C THR A 55 -27.39 -13.85 -1.38
N ARG A 56 -26.47 -14.59 -0.75
CA ARG A 56 -26.24 -14.59 0.70
C ARG A 56 -24.77 -14.30 1.00
N MET A 57 -24.40 -13.03 0.86
CA MET A 57 -23.06 -12.54 1.19
C MET A 57 -22.99 -12.05 2.64
N GLY A 58 -21.92 -12.37 3.33
CA GLY A 58 -21.60 -11.91 4.68
C GLY A 58 -21.12 -10.45 4.73
N PRO A 59 -20.66 -9.99 5.90
CA PRO A 59 -20.18 -8.63 6.09
C PRO A 59 -18.85 -8.39 5.34
N TRP A 60 -18.62 -7.12 5.00
CA TRP A 60 -17.34 -6.66 4.47
C TRP A 60 -16.28 -6.65 5.58
N ARG A 61 -15.06 -7.08 5.25
CA ARG A 61 -13.87 -7.05 6.10
C ARG A 61 -12.64 -6.66 5.29
N GLU A 62 -11.64 -6.08 5.94
CA GLU A 62 -10.37 -5.75 5.28
C GLU A 62 -9.69 -7.02 4.74
N CYS A 63 -9.13 -6.91 3.55
CA CYS A 63 -8.52 -8.02 2.83
C CYS A 63 -7.01 -8.13 3.07
N LEU A 64 -6.30 -7.01 3.13
CA LEU A 64 -4.84 -7.00 3.29
C LEU A 64 -4.47 -6.98 4.78
N PRO A 65 -3.41 -7.70 5.18
CA PRO A 65 -2.92 -7.66 6.56
C PRO A 65 -2.26 -6.30 6.86
N LEU A 66 -2.38 -5.84 8.11
CA LEU A 66 -1.58 -4.72 8.59
C LEU A 66 -0.14 -5.17 8.83
N ALA A 67 0.83 -4.48 8.22
CA ALA A 67 2.24 -4.70 8.50
C ALA A 67 2.56 -4.22 9.93
N SER A 68 3.24 -5.06 10.72
CA SER A 68 3.66 -4.73 12.08
C SER A 68 5.17 -4.43 12.08
N PRO A 69 5.59 -3.18 12.33
CA PRO A 69 7.00 -2.81 12.19
C PRO A 69 7.86 -3.49 13.26
N GLN A 70 8.98 -4.07 12.84
CA GLN A 70 10.00 -4.70 13.69
C GLN A 70 11.35 -4.01 13.50
N VAL A 71 12.20 -3.99 14.54
CA VAL A 71 13.51 -3.33 14.49
C VAL A 71 14.44 -3.96 13.43
N LEU A 72 14.28 -5.26 13.16
CA LEU A 72 15.03 -5.97 12.13
C LEU A 72 14.63 -5.57 10.70
N ASP A 73 13.48 -4.92 10.51
CA ASP A 73 13.01 -4.43 9.20
C ASP A 73 13.92 -3.33 8.65
N LEU A 74 14.77 -2.72 9.49
CA LEU A 74 15.80 -1.77 9.06
C LEU A 74 16.88 -2.42 8.16
N LEU A 75 17.08 -3.73 8.27
CA LEU A 75 18.06 -4.49 7.49
C LEU A 75 17.40 -5.25 6.32
N SER A 76 16.22 -5.82 6.55
CA SER A 76 15.46 -6.58 5.55
C SER A 76 13.97 -6.44 5.86
N ASN A 77 13.21 -5.79 4.97
CA ASN A 77 11.77 -5.55 5.14
C ASN A 77 10.93 -6.30 4.09
N PRO A 78 10.92 -7.65 4.11
CA PRO A 78 10.18 -8.43 3.11
C PRO A 78 8.67 -8.19 3.21
N GLU A 79 8.13 -8.02 4.42
CA GLU A 79 6.70 -7.78 4.65
C GLU A 79 6.28 -6.39 4.14
N GLY A 80 7.07 -5.35 4.42
CA GLY A 80 6.84 -4.02 3.88
C GLY A 80 6.96 -3.96 2.37
N ASN A 81 7.95 -4.66 1.78
CA ASN A 81 8.06 -4.75 0.32
C ASN A 81 6.85 -5.44 -0.30
N LEU A 82 6.34 -6.50 0.33
CA LEU A 82 5.11 -7.17 -0.10
C LEU A 82 3.91 -6.23 0.02
N ALA A 83 3.75 -5.52 1.14
CA ALA A 83 2.68 -4.56 1.35
C ALA A 83 2.70 -3.43 0.30
N LEU A 84 3.90 -2.90 0.00
CA LEU A 84 4.09 -1.91 -1.06
C LEU A 84 3.73 -2.46 -2.44
N ALA A 85 4.13 -3.71 -2.74
CA ALA A 85 3.77 -4.36 -4.00
C ALA A 85 2.24 -4.57 -4.12
N CYS A 86 1.57 -5.00 -3.04
CA CYS A 86 0.12 -5.11 -2.99
C CYS A 86 -0.55 -3.74 -3.21
N ASN A 87 -0.08 -2.69 -2.54
CA ASN A 87 -0.59 -1.33 -2.74
C ASN A 87 -0.39 -0.84 -4.18
N GLY A 88 0.73 -1.14 -4.82
CA GLY A 88 0.95 -0.80 -6.23
C GLY A 88 -0.07 -1.45 -7.17
N VAL A 89 -0.48 -2.70 -6.90
CA VAL A 89 -1.57 -3.36 -7.65
C VAL A 89 -2.90 -2.64 -7.45
N LEU A 90 -3.21 -2.24 -6.21
CA LEU A 90 -4.45 -1.52 -5.90
C LEU A 90 -4.48 -0.12 -6.51
N GLN A 91 -3.35 0.60 -6.46
CA GLN A 91 -3.20 1.92 -7.10
C GLN A 91 -3.39 1.82 -8.61
N GLN A 92 -2.83 0.79 -9.25
CA GLN A 92 -3.05 0.59 -10.68
C GLN A 92 -4.53 0.29 -10.99
N LEU A 93 -5.20 -0.53 -10.17
CA LEU A 93 -6.63 -0.78 -10.36
C LEU A 93 -7.47 0.48 -10.17
N LEU A 94 -7.13 1.30 -9.17
CA LEU A 94 -7.77 2.59 -8.93
C LEU A 94 -7.60 3.51 -10.15
N ALA A 95 -6.36 3.65 -10.65
CA ALA A 95 -6.06 4.44 -11.83
C ALA A 95 -6.81 3.94 -13.07
N ASP A 96 -6.83 2.63 -13.32
CA ASP A 96 -7.57 2.02 -14.44
C ASP A 96 -9.08 2.30 -14.34
N SER A 97 -9.64 2.24 -13.12
CA SER A 97 -11.07 2.46 -12.89
C SER A 97 -11.54 3.89 -13.22
N ALA A 98 -10.63 4.87 -13.18
CA ALA A 98 -10.97 6.27 -13.45
C ALA A 98 -11.30 6.55 -14.92
N TRP A 99 -10.86 5.71 -15.85
CA TRP A 99 -11.03 5.95 -17.29
C TRP A 99 -11.50 4.73 -18.11
N MET A 100 -11.46 3.51 -17.55
CA MET A 100 -12.01 2.32 -18.19
C MET A 100 -13.50 2.13 -17.90
N SER A 101 -14.24 1.51 -18.83
CA SER A 101 -15.57 0.99 -18.53
C SER A 101 -15.50 -0.25 -17.62
N ALA A 102 -16.61 -0.61 -16.97
CA ALA A 102 -16.67 -1.78 -16.08
C ALA A 102 -16.25 -3.09 -16.80
N ASP A 103 -16.68 -3.26 -18.05
CA ASP A 103 -16.34 -4.45 -18.85
C ASP A 103 -14.84 -4.53 -19.18
N GLN A 104 -14.24 -3.38 -19.52
CA GLN A 104 -12.80 -3.29 -19.77
C GLN A 104 -11.99 -3.52 -18.49
N LEU A 105 -12.45 -2.93 -17.38
CA LEU A 105 -11.81 -3.06 -16.07
C LEU A 105 -11.78 -4.53 -15.63
N HIS A 106 -12.86 -5.28 -15.80
CA HIS A 106 -12.91 -6.71 -15.47
C HIS A 106 -11.92 -7.57 -16.27
N GLN A 107 -11.53 -7.12 -17.47
CA GLN A 107 -10.56 -7.81 -18.33
C GLN A 107 -9.11 -7.33 -18.10
N SER A 108 -8.93 -6.24 -17.34
CA SER A 108 -7.62 -5.65 -17.07
C SER A 108 -6.69 -6.59 -16.28
N VAL A 109 -5.39 -6.35 -16.38
CA VAL A 109 -4.38 -7.07 -15.59
C VAL A 109 -4.50 -6.70 -14.11
N SER A 110 -4.70 -5.42 -13.79
CA SER A 110 -4.82 -4.92 -12.41
C SER A 110 -6.00 -5.55 -11.67
N TYR A 111 -7.14 -5.74 -12.36
CA TYR A 111 -8.30 -6.44 -11.79
C TYR A 111 -8.01 -7.91 -11.51
N ARG A 112 -7.40 -8.62 -12.48
CA ARG A 112 -7.04 -10.03 -12.30
C ARG A 112 -6.03 -10.23 -11.18
N LEU A 113 -5.02 -9.37 -11.08
CA LEU A 113 -4.03 -9.40 -10.00
C LEU A 113 -4.69 -9.12 -8.65
N THR A 114 -5.58 -8.12 -8.58
CA THR A 114 -6.34 -7.83 -7.35
C THR A 114 -7.19 -9.01 -6.91
N ARG A 115 -7.91 -9.67 -7.84
CA ARG A 115 -8.64 -10.91 -7.55
C ARG A 115 -7.73 -12.00 -6.98
N GLN A 116 -6.53 -12.18 -7.54
CA GLN A 116 -5.57 -13.16 -7.03
C GLN A 116 -5.01 -12.78 -5.65
N LEU A 117 -4.79 -11.50 -5.37
CA LEU A 117 -4.42 -11.02 -4.03
C LEU A 117 -5.50 -11.39 -3.00
N VAL A 118 -6.77 -11.20 -3.34
CA VAL A 118 -7.90 -11.60 -2.48
C VAL A 118 -7.84 -13.08 -2.16
N ILE A 119 -7.70 -13.93 -3.18
CA ILE A 119 -7.61 -15.40 -3.01
C ILE A 119 -6.39 -15.77 -2.15
N TYR A 120 -5.24 -15.15 -2.42
CA TYR A 120 -3.98 -15.43 -1.73
C TYR A 120 -4.07 -15.16 -0.22
N PHE A 121 -4.56 -13.98 0.18
CA PHE A 121 -4.59 -13.57 1.58
C PHE A 121 -5.77 -14.15 2.35
N GLN A 122 -6.95 -14.24 1.73
CA GLN A 122 -8.19 -14.53 2.46
C GLN A 122 -8.65 -15.97 2.30
N ARG A 123 -8.17 -16.69 1.28
CA ARG A 123 -8.53 -18.08 0.95
C ARG A 123 -10.03 -18.33 1.12
N PRO A 124 -10.88 -17.58 0.40
CA PRO A 124 -12.32 -17.71 0.54
C PRO A 124 -12.75 -19.14 0.20
N ASP A 125 -13.74 -19.64 0.94
CA ASP A 125 -14.41 -20.90 0.67
C ASP A 125 -15.80 -20.57 0.09
N GLY A 126 -16.13 -21.11 -1.09
CA GLY A 126 -17.37 -20.80 -1.80
C GLY A 126 -17.34 -19.46 -2.56
N TYR A 127 -18.39 -18.66 -2.40
CA TYR A 127 -18.53 -17.41 -3.15
C TYR A 127 -17.88 -16.24 -2.41
N PHE A 128 -17.21 -15.36 -3.15
CA PHE A 128 -16.63 -14.14 -2.60
C PHE A 128 -16.85 -12.95 -3.52
N GLN A 129 -16.81 -11.77 -2.92
CA GLN A 129 -16.83 -10.51 -3.62
C GLN A 129 -15.82 -9.58 -2.96
N PHE A 130 -15.16 -8.75 -3.74
CA PHE A 130 -14.24 -7.75 -3.23
C PHE A 130 -14.70 -6.34 -3.64
N LYS A 131 -14.29 -5.36 -2.87
CA LYS A 131 -14.44 -3.95 -3.23
C LYS A 131 -13.16 -3.17 -2.96
N LEU A 132 -12.89 -2.21 -3.83
CA LEU A 132 -11.84 -1.23 -3.68
C LEU A 132 -12.49 0.07 -3.19
N CYS A 133 -11.99 0.59 -2.08
CA CYS A 133 -12.32 1.90 -1.59
C CYS A 133 -11.12 2.83 -1.73
N ALA A 134 -11.36 4.13 -1.85
CA ALA A 134 -10.32 5.15 -1.86
C ALA A 134 -10.66 6.24 -0.84
N ALA A 135 -9.65 6.76 -0.15
CA ALA A 135 -9.82 7.85 0.81
C ALA A 135 -8.61 8.77 0.77
N LEU A 136 -8.81 10.07 0.86
CA LEU A 136 -7.74 10.97 1.26
C LEU A 136 -7.45 10.80 2.77
N PRO A 137 -6.23 11.12 3.23
CA PRO A 137 -5.92 11.08 4.65
C PRO A 137 -6.88 11.94 5.49
N GLY A 138 -7.60 11.30 6.41
CA GLY A 138 -8.59 11.95 7.29
C GLY A 138 -10.02 11.97 6.76
N GLU A 139 -10.27 11.43 5.56
CA GLU A 139 -11.61 11.30 4.99
C GLU A 139 -12.17 9.88 5.14
N ALA A 140 -13.49 9.76 5.01
CA ALA A 140 -14.14 8.46 4.99
C ALA A 140 -13.87 7.75 3.65
N PRO A 141 -13.62 6.43 3.66
CA PRO A 141 -13.39 5.69 2.42
C PRO A 141 -14.65 5.60 1.57
N GLU A 142 -14.52 5.96 0.30
CA GLU A 142 -15.57 5.86 -0.71
C GLU A 142 -15.39 4.60 -1.56
N ASP A 143 -16.50 3.95 -1.92
CA ASP A 143 -16.48 2.75 -2.76
C ASP A 143 -16.24 3.14 -4.22
N VAL A 144 -15.11 2.70 -4.79
CA VAL A 144 -14.73 3.00 -6.18
C VAL A 144 -15.02 1.84 -7.12
N VAL A 145 -14.66 0.61 -6.70
CA VAL A 145 -14.89 -0.60 -7.49
C VAL A 145 -15.58 -1.63 -6.61
N ILE A 146 -16.65 -2.23 -7.12
CA ILE A 146 -17.28 -3.41 -6.52
C ILE A 146 -17.24 -4.53 -7.55
N SER A 147 -16.56 -5.63 -7.23
CA SER A 147 -16.44 -6.77 -8.14
C SER A 147 -17.80 -7.44 -8.36
N SER A 148 -17.96 -8.19 -9.45
CA SER A 148 -19.00 -9.22 -9.49
C SER A 148 -18.76 -10.28 -8.40
N VAL A 149 -19.76 -11.10 -8.11
CA VAL A 149 -19.56 -12.27 -7.22
C VAL A 149 -18.76 -13.32 -7.97
N HIS A 150 -17.70 -13.81 -7.33
CA HIS A 150 -16.79 -14.83 -7.83
C HIS A 150 -17.00 -16.13 -7.05
N LEU A 151 -16.75 -17.27 -7.70
CA LEU A 151 -16.50 -18.53 -7.01
C LEU A 151 -14.99 -18.67 -6.78
N ALA A 152 -14.61 -19.09 -5.57
CA ALA A 152 -13.23 -19.33 -5.15
C ALA A 152 -12.55 -20.42 -6.00
#